data_AF-A0A7M5XN02-F1
#
_entry.id   AF-A0A7M5XN02-F1
#
_cell.length_a   1.000
_cell.length_b   1.000
_cell.length_c   1.000
_cell.angle_alpha   90.00
_cell.angle_beta   90.00
_cell.angle_gamma   90.00
#
_symmetry.space_group_name_H-M   'P 1'
#
loop_
_entity.id
_entity.type
_entity.pdbx_description
1 polymer ?
#
loop_
_entity_poly.entity_id
_entity_poly.type
_entity_poly.pdbx_seq_one_letter_code
_entity_poly.pdbx_strand_id
1 'polypeptide(L)'
;SQVDLAGPFLSYTNHNKRKTIKIWLVVFVCSTTSTTSIKVMDDYSSPAFFQAFTRFACDTGYPKSIFVDRGSQILKTYNNTTINFHDTKYKLHYHVDVEFELCPVDGHNYNGKVERRIREIKRSLTKSYNDQRLSVLQWETVASEISNCINDLPISLGNYVSDFESMDLITPNRLKLGRNNERSPVGPFELSNDSSRIIQTNSLIYQSWFDSWLINHVPKLINQPKWFKSDTDIRIGDVVLFLKNSPLKLTYQYGMVEDTVMSKDNKIRQVKVCYRNHSENCNRTTVRHVRELIVIHYVNEKSIIEQLNDMADQC
;
A
#
# COMPACT_ATOMS: atom_id res chain seq x y z
N SER A 1 14.02 4.58 -0.80
CA SER A 1 12.73 4.29 -1.47
C SER A 1 12.98 3.72 -2.85
N GLN A 2 12.21 2.75 -3.30
CA GLN A 2 12.29 2.28 -4.70
C GLN A 2 11.28 3.05 -5.55
N VAL A 3 11.63 3.29 -6.81
CA VAL A 3 10.81 4.02 -7.77
C VAL A 3 10.68 3.28 -9.10
N ASP A 4 9.49 3.34 -9.69
CA ASP A 4 9.22 2.82 -11.04
C ASP A 4 8.12 3.65 -11.72
N LEU A 5 8.09 3.62 -13.05
CA LEU A 5 7.14 4.34 -13.88
C LEU A 5 6.08 3.39 -14.46
N ALA A 6 4.84 3.85 -14.51
CA ALA A 6 3.69 3.16 -15.08
C ALA A 6 3.09 4.01 -16.21
N GLY A 7 2.62 3.36 -17.27
CA GLY A 7 1.98 4.01 -18.40
C GLY A 7 2.57 3.61 -19.75
N PRO A 8 2.25 4.34 -20.83
CA PRO A 8 1.46 5.58 -20.82
C PRO A 8 -0.02 5.36 -20.51
N PHE A 9 -0.67 6.37 -19.91
CA PHE A 9 -2.13 6.46 -19.76
C PHE A 9 -2.68 7.64 -20.56
N LEU A 10 -3.96 7.61 -20.94
CA LEU A 10 -4.57 8.69 -21.70
C LEU A 10 -5.18 9.74 -20.77
N SER A 11 -4.92 11.00 -21.09
CA SER A 11 -5.44 12.15 -20.38
C SER A 11 -5.93 13.24 -21.34
N TYR A 12 -6.63 14.23 -20.81
CA TYR A 12 -7.00 15.45 -21.54
C TYR A 12 -6.65 16.70 -20.74
N THR A 13 -6.44 17.80 -21.45
CA THR A 13 -6.21 19.11 -20.83
C THR A 13 -7.54 19.83 -20.64
N ASN A 14 -7.70 20.60 -19.56
CA ASN A 14 -8.94 21.35 -19.32
C ASN A 14 -9.21 22.39 -20.43
N HIS A 15 -8.17 22.96 -21.01
CA HIS A 15 -8.28 23.93 -22.11
C HIS A 15 -8.71 23.27 -23.43
N ASN A 16 -8.33 22.02 -23.69
CA ASN A 16 -8.73 21.28 -24.87
C ASN A 16 -9.08 19.83 -24.53
N LYS A 17 -10.35 19.62 -24.16
CA LYS A 17 -10.90 18.30 -23.81
C LYS A 17 -10.91 17.32 -25.00
N ARG A 18 -10.82 17.80 -26.24
CA ARG A 18 -10.78 16.92 -27.43
C ARG A 18 -9.39 16.33 -27.64
N LYS A 19 -8.32 17.07 -27.31
CA LYS A 19 -6.95 16.61 -27.42
C LYS A 19 -6.62 15.55 -26.37
N THR A 20 -6.19 14.38 -26.84
CA THR A 20 -5.64 13.33 -25.99
C THR A 20 -4.15 13.55 -25.80
N ILE A 21 -3.70 13.53 -24.56
CA ILE A 21 -2.28 13.53 -24.19
C ILE A 21 -1.95 12.22 -23.50
N LYS A 22 -0.67 11.82 -23.54
CA LYS A 22 -0.16 10.68 -22.79
C LYS A 22 0.45 11.20 -21.49
N ILE A 23 0.13 10.55 -20.39
CA ILE A 23 0.73 10.82 -19.08
C ILE A 23 1.38 9.53 -18.55
N TRP A 24 2.22 9.68 -17.55
CA TRP A 24 2.84 8.58 -16.82
C TRP A 24 2.52 8.72 -15.34
N LEU A 25 2.54 7.61 -14.61
CA LEU A 25 2.49 7.61 -13.15
C LEU A 25 3.85 7.17 -12.64
N VAL A 26 4.35 7.80 -11.60
CA VAL A 26 5.52 7.34 -10.86
C VAL A 26 5.07 6.76 -9.54
N VAL A 27 5.54 5.55 -9.23
CA VAL A 27 5.20 4.80 -8.02
C VAL A 27 6.44 4.79 -7.14
N PHE A 28 6.34 5.46 -5.99
CA PHE A 28 7.35 5.42 -4.94
C PHE A 28 6.91 4.45 -3.84
N VAL A 29 7.80 3.56 -3.43
CA VAL A 29 7.57 2.68 -2.27
C VAL A 29 8.74 2.80 -1.30
N CYS A 30 8.44 3.10 -0.04
CA CYS A 30 9.41 3.15 1.03
C CYS A 30 9.85 1.74 1.43
N SER A 31 11.16 1.51 1.47
CA SER A 31 11.75 0.22 1.85
C SER A 31 11.82 -0.01 3.37
N THR A 32 11.14 0.79 4.18
CA THR A 32 11.14 0.61 5.64
C THR A 32 9.71 0.55 6.12
N THR A 33 8.94 1.60 5.84
CA THR A 33 7.54 1.72 6.27
C THR A 33 6.56 1.08 5.30
N SER A 34 7.02 0.59 4.14
CA SER A 34 6.13 0.07 3.10
C SER A 34 5.12 1.10 2.56
N THR A 35 5.31 2.40 2.86
CA THR A 35 4.46 3.49 2.38
C THR A 35 4.57 3.61 0.86
N THR A 36 3.42 3.63 0.19
CA THR A 36 3.28 3.77 -1.25
C THR A 36 2.77 5.17 -1.59
N SER A 37 3.38 5.84 -2.57
CA SER A 37 2.92 7.11 -3.10
C SER A 37 2.98 7.09 -4.62
N ILE A 38 1.87 7.45 -5.26
CA ILE A 38 1.72 7.47 -6.71
C ILE A 38 1.51 8.92 -7.14
N LYS A 39 2.33 9.40 -8.07
CA LYS A 39 2.28 10.78 -8.58
C LYS A 39 2.17 10.81 -10.10
N VAL A 40 1.42 11.76 -10.64
CA VAL A 40 1.25 11.92 -12.09
C VAL A 40 2.41 12.70 -12.70
N MET A 41 2.88 12.28 -13.87
CA MET A 41 3.81 13.00 -14.72
C MET A 41 3.14 13.34 -16.06
N ASP A 42 3.23 14.61 -16.46
CA ASP A 42 2.60 15.08 -17.70
C ASP A 42 3.25 14.51 -18.97
N ASP A 43 4.52 14.11 -18.89
CA ASP A 43 5.24 13.45 -19.96
C ASP A 43 6.33 12.50 -19.42
N TYR A 44 6.99 11.78 -20.33
CA TYR A 44 8.18 10.97 -20.02
C TYR A 44 9.43 11.84 -20.13
N SER A 45 9.54 12.87 -19.27
CA SER A 45 10.72 13.72 -19.17
C SER A 45 11.26 13.78 -17.74
N SER A 46 12.54 14.13 -17.60
CA SER A 46 13.18 14.32 -16.28
C SER A 46 12.59 15.50 -15.50
N PRO A 47 12.30 16.67 -16.10
CA PRO A 47 11.61 17.74 -15.39
C PRO A 47 10.26 17.31 -14.80
N ALA A 48 9.46 16.54 -15.56
CA ALA A 48 8.19 16.01 -15.04
C ALA A 48 8.41 15.03 -13.88
N PHE A 49 9.47 14.20 -13.95
CA PHE A 49 9.84 13.32 -12.84
C PHE A 49 10.20 14.11 -11.58
N PHE A 50 11.04 15.15 -11.69
CA PHE A 50 11.41 15.95 -10.52
C PHE A 50 10.21 16.70 -9.91
N GLN A 51 9.26 17.17 -10.72
CA GLN A 51 8.01 17.73 -10.18
C GLN A 51 7.18 16.69 -9.42
N ALA A 52 7.14 15.44 -9.90
CA ALA A 52 6.49 14.35 -9.19
C ALA A 52 7.25 13.96 -7.91
N PHE A 53 8.59 13.94 -7.97
CA PHE A 53 9.46 13.68 -6.83
C PHE A 53 9.31 14.76 -5.74
N THR A 54 9.27 16.04 -6.10
CA THR A 54 9.03 17.13 -5.15
C THR A 54 7.69 16.96 -4.46
N ARG A 55 6.61 16.65 -5.19
CA ARG A 55 5.30 16.35 -4.58
C ARG A 55 5.35 15.17 -3.61
N PHE A 56 6.07 14.10 -3.98
CA PHE A 56 6.31 12.97 -3.08
C PHE A 56 7.08 13.37 -1.81
N ALA A 57 8.16 14.14 -1.96
CA ALA A 57 9.00 14.58 -0.86
C ALA A 57 8.26 15.54 0.08
N CYS A 58 7.37 16.39 -0.44
CA CYS A 58 6.49 17.23 0.40
C CYS A 58 5.54 16.40 1.28
N ASP A 59 5.08 15.24 0.79
CA ASP A 59 4.13 14.39 1.53
C ASP A 59 4.80 13.47 2.55
N THR A 60 6.05 13.09 2.32
CA THR A 60 6.73 12.00 3.07
C THR A 60 8.11 12.35 3.60
N GLY A 61 8.62 13.53 3.28
CA GLY A 61 10.02 13.91 3.47
C GLY A 61 10.93 13.41 2.35
N TYR A 62 12.14 13.96 2.29
CA TYR A 62 13.16 13.50 1.34
C TYR A 62 13.73 12.15 1.81
N PRO A 63 13.73 11.11 0.96
CA PRO A 63 14.38 9.85 1.30
C PRO A 63 15.90 10.01 1.26
N LYS A 64 16.61 9.20 2.05
CA LYS A 64 18.08 9.14 2.00
C LYS A 64 18.59 8.60 0.66
N SER A 65 17.99 7.53 0.14
CA SER A 65 18.37 6.93 -1.14
C SER A 65 17.15 6.56 -1.97
N ILE A 66 17.29 6.61 -3.29
CA ILE A 66 16.29 6.21 -4.28
C ILE A 66 16.84 5.10 -5.15
N PHE A 67 16.18 3.95 -5.09
CA PHE A 67 16.51 2.79 -5.92
C PHE A 67 15.70 2.83 -7.21
N VAL A 68 16.42 2.89 -8.33
CA VAL A 68 15.89 2.99 -9.68
C VAL A 68 16.10 1.68 -10.42
N ASP A 69 15.08 1.21 -11.15
CA ASP A 69 15.23 0.04 -12.00
C ASP A 69 16.09 0.36 -13.25
N ARG A 70 16.88 -0.63 -13.69
CA ARG A 70 17.83 -0.53 -14.80
C ARG A 70 17.19 -0.19 -16.15
N GLY A 71 15.86 -0.27 -16.27
CA GLY A 71 15.12 0.10 -17.49
C GLY A 71 14.81 1.60 -17.63
N SER A 72 14.88 2.38 -16.56
CA SER A 72 14.38 3.77 -16.56
C SER A 72 15.44 4.77 -17.05
N GLN A 73 15.57 4.93 -18.37
CA GLN A 73 16.55 5.82 -19.02
C GLN A 73 16.55 7.27 -18.48
N ILE A 74 15.37 7.80 -18.13
CA ILE A 74 15.22 9.14 -17.54
C ILE A 74 15.93 9.23 -16.18
N LEU A 75 15.76 8.21 -15.36
CA LEU A 75 16.30 8.18 -14.00
C LEU A 75 17.82 7.96 -14.01
N LYS A 76 18.34 7.25 -15.03
CA LYS A 76 19.80 7.08 -15.25
C LYS A 76 20.54 8.38 -15.54
N THR A 77 19.89 9.34 -16.21
CA THR A 77 20.54 10.58 -16.64
C THR A 77 20.96 11.45 -15.44
N TYR A 78 20.40 11.15 -14.26
CA TYR A 78 20.48 11.98 -13.06
C TYR A 78 21.06 11.22 -11.86
N ASN A 79 21.78 10.10 -12.07
CA ASN A 79 22.52 9.38 -11.02
C ASN A 79 23.48 10.27 -10.21
N ASN A 80 23.86 11.44 -10.73
CA ASN A 80 24.78 12.40 -10.09
C ASN A 80 24.08 13.73 -9.71
N THR A 81 22.76 13.72 -9.54
CA THR A 81 22.01 14.97 -9.27
C THR A 81 21.97 15.22 -7.79
N THR A 82 22.64 16.28 -7.36
CA THR A 82 22.62 16.74 -5.98
C THR A 82 21.35 17.55 -5.73
N ILE A 83 20.54 17.14 -4.76
CA ILE A 83 19.40 17.92 -4.29
C ILE A 83 19.83 18.63 -3.01
N ASN A 84 19.91 19.96 -3.06
CA ASN A 84 20.33 20.77 -1.92
C ASN A 84 19.10 21.31 -1.18
N PHE A 85 19.08 21.23 0.15
CA PHE A 85 18.06 21.85 0.98
C PHE A 85 18.65 22.37 2.30
N HIS A 86 17.93 23.30 2.94
CA HIS A 86 18.23 23.75 4.30
C HIS A 86 17.33 22.99 5.27
N ASP A 87 17.88 22.52 6.39
CA ASP A 87 17.05 22.00 7.47
C ASP A 87 16.41 23.12 8.30
N THR A 88 15.58 22.72 9.26
CA THR A 88 14.89 23.64 10.18
C THR A 88 15.83 24.39 11.13
N LYS A 89 17.11 23.99 11.21
CA LYS A 89 18.16 24.67 11.98
C LYS A 89 19.02 25.58 11.08
N TYR A 90 18.58 25.84 9.86
CA TYR A 90 19.32 26.60 8.83
C TYR A 90 20.70 26.01 8.53
N LYS A 91 20.92 24.73 8.88
CA LYS A 91 22.13 24.05 8.47
C LYS A 91 21.96 23.74 6.98
N LEU A 92 22.81 24.37 6.18
CA LEU A 92 22.91 24.06 4.77
C LEU A 92 23.51 22.67 4.65
N HIS A 93 22.67 21.75 4.22
CA HIS A 93 23.06 20.41 3.87
C HIS A 93 23.57 20.42 2.43
N TYR A 94 24.87 20.70 2.27
CA TYR A 94 25.59 20.39 1.04
C TYR A 94 25.77 18.88 0.97
N HIS A 95 25.46 18.27 -0.18
CA HIS A 95 25.60 16.82 -0.37
C HIS A 95 24.83 15.98 0.66
N VAL A 96 23.64 16.43 1.10
CA VAL A 96 22.65 15.45 1.59
C VAL A 96 22.08 14.76 0.35
N ASP A 97 22.91 13.86 -0.15
CA ASP A 97 22.69 13.16 -1.38
C ASP A 97 21.46 12.30 -1.19
N VAL A 98 20.39 12.64 -1.92
CA VAL A 98 19.44 11.61 -2.30
C VAL A 98 20.22 10.70 -3.25
N GLU A 99 20.79 9.63 -2.70
CA GLU A 99 21.64 8.71 -3.46
C GLU A 99 20.75 7.98 -4.47
N PHE A 100 20.93 8.28 -5.76
CA PHE A 100 20.26 7.56 -6.83
C PHE A 100 21.06 6.29 -7.14
N GLU A 101 20.58 5.18 -6.59
CA GLU A 101 21.20 3.87 -6.74
C GLU A 101 20.45 3.03 -7.76
N LEU A 102 21.18 2.29 -8.59
CA LEU A 102 20.57 1.25 -9.40
C LEU A 102 20.26 0.05 -8.51
N CYS A 103 19.06 -0.53 -8.66
CA CYS A 103 18.72 -1.77 -7.98
C CYS A 103 19.83 -2.84 -8.25
N PRO A 104 20.48 -3.37 -7.20
CA PRO A 104 21.46 -4.45 -7.35
C PRO A 104 20.76 -5.70 -7.90
N VAL A 105 21.39 -6.41 -8.85
CA VAL A 105 20.83 -7.65 -9.44
C VAL A 105 20.61 -8.74 -8.38
N ASP A 106 21.43 -8.73 -7.34
CA ASP A 106 21.46 -9.74 -6.27
C ASP A 106 21.02 -9.19 -4.90
N GLY A 107 20.32 -8.05 -4.88
CA GLY A 107 19.90 -7.39 -3.63
C GLY A 107 18.90 -8.22 -2.83
N HIS A 108 19.40 -8.84 -1.75
CA HIS A 108 18.71 -9.61 -0.72
C HIS A 108 17.23 -9.24 -0.51
N ASN A 109 16.35 -10.26 -0.59
CA ASN A 109 14.94 -10.39 -0.16
C ASN A 109 14.02 -9.14 -0.08
N TYR A 110 14.45 -8.04 0.54
CA TYR A 110 13.70 -6.80 0.71
C TYR A 110 13.45 -6.06 -0.63
N ASN A 111 14.46 -5.95 -1.50
CA ASN A 111 14.29 -5.29 -2.80
C ASN A 111 13.29 -6.05 -3.69
N GLY A 112 13.34 -7.39 -3.68
CA GLY A 112 12.38 -8.22 -4.40
C GLY A 112 10.92 -8.07 -3.90
N LYS A 113 10.72 -7.77 -2.60
CA LYS A 113 9.37 -7.51 -2.04
C LYS A 113 8.80 -6.20 -2.58
N VAL A 114 9.60 -5.14 -2.53
CA VAL A 114 9.20 -3.82 -3.01
C VAL A 114 8.98 -3.86 -4.52
N GLU A 115 9.86 -4.52 -5.27
CA GLU A 115 9.71 -4.72 -6.71
C GLU A 115 8.43 -5.48 -7.06
N ARG A 116 8.12 -6.57 -6.34
CA ARG A 116 6.85 -7.29 -6.53
C ARG A 116 5.65 -6.40 -6.23
N ARG A 117 5.71 -5.59 -5.18
CA ARG A 117 4.63 -4.67 -4.82
C ARG A 117 4.39 -3.63 -5.91
N ILE A 118 5.44 -2.97 -6.36
CA ILE A 118 5.39 -2.01 -7.48
C ILE A 118 4.79 -2.67 -8.73
N ARG A 119 5.24 -3.89 -9.06
CA ARG A 119 4.73 -4.65 -10.21
C ARG A 119 3.23 -4.92 -10.13
N GLU A 120 2.73 -5.33 -8.97
CA GLU A 120 1.30 -5.59 -8.77
C GLU A 120 0.49 -4.28 -8.78
N ILE A 121 1.00 -3.19 -8.21
CA ILE A 121 0.37 -1.85 -8.31
C ILE A 121 0.23 -1.43 -9.78
N LYS A 122 1.32 -1.50 -10.55
CA LYS A 122 1.32 -1.18 -11.98
C LYS A 122 0.31 -1.99 -12.76
N ARG A 123 0.31 -3.32 -12.56
CA ARG A 123 -0.65 -4.22 -13.20
C ARG A 123 -2.09 -3.87 -12.85
N SER A 124 -2.37 -3.55 -11.59
CA SER A 124 -3.72 -3.18 -11.15
C SER A 124 -4.19 -1.89 -11.81
N LEU A 125 -3.33 -0.87 -11.88
CA LEU A 125 -3.62 0.41 -12.53
C LEU A 125 -3.89 0.21 -14.02
N THR A 126 -3.05 -0.56 -14.72
CA THR A 126 -3.22 -0.82 -16.16
C THR A 126 -4.49 -1.64 -16.45
N LYS A 127 -4.81 -2.64 -15.61
CA LYS A 127 -5.97 -3.52 -15.84
C LYS A 127 -7.30 -2.84 -15.54
N SER A 128 -7.35 -2.01 -14.50
CA SER A 128 -8.58 -1.29 -14.12
C SER A 128 -8.82 -0.05 -14.96
N TYR A 129 -7.79 0.40 -15.68
CA TYR A 129 -7.90 1.48 -16.65
C TYR A 129 -8.49 0.97 -17.98
N ASN A 130 -9.79 1.15 -18.19
CA ASN A 130 -10.50 0.77 -19.41
C ASN A 130 -10.51 1.90 -20.46
N ASP A 131 -9.32 2.42 -20.83
CA ASP A 131 -9.12 3.52 -21.79
C ASP A 131 -9.93 4.81 -21.51
N GLN A 132 -10.34 5.01 -20.25
CA GLN A 132 -11.08 6.20 -19.84
C GLN A 132 -10.21 7.45 -19.92
N ARG A 133 -10.73 8.56 -20.44
CA ARG A 133 -9.98 9.83 -20.48
C ARG A 133 -10.27 10.65 -19.23
N LEU A 134 -9.29 10.73 -18.35
CA LEU A 134 -9.30 11.63 -17.19
C LEU A 134 -8.51 12.91 -17.48
N SER A 135 -8.83 14.00 -16.79
CA SER A 135 -7.92 15.15 -16.77
C SER A 135 -6.68 14.82 -15.92
N VAL A 136 -5.60 15.57 -16.12
CA VAL A 136 -4.36 15.41 -15.31
C VAL A 136 -4.65 15.48 -13.81
N LEU A 137 -5.49 16.42 -13.37
CA LEU A 137 -5.83 16.54 -11.95
C LEU A 137 -6.73 15.40 -11.45
N GLN A 138 -7.66 14.90 -12.28
CA GLN A 138 -8.42 13.71 -11.92
C GLN A 138 -7.50 12.49 -11.72
N TRP A 139 -6.49 12.34 -12.57
CA TRP A 139 -5.46 11.32 -12.39
C TRP A 139 -4.70 11.48 -11.07
N GLU A 140 -4.31 12.71 -10.71
CA GLU A 140 -3.60 12.97 -9.45
C GLU A 140 -4.49 12.67 -8.24
N THR A 141 -5.78 13.03 -8.31
CA THR A 141 -6.78 12.70 -7.27
C THR A 141 -6.91 11.19 -7.10
N VAL A 142 -7.20 10.45 -8.18
CA VAL A 142 -7.38 9.00 -8.12
C VAL A 142 -6.09 8.30 -7.67
N ALA A 143 -4.91 8.74 -8.16
CA ALA A 143 -3.63 8.22 -7.71
C ALA A 143 -3.39 8.43 -6.21
N SER A 144 -3.82 9.57 -5.67
CA SER A 144 -3.73 9.88 -4.24
C SER A 144 -4.69 9.01 -3.41
N GLU A 145 -5.92 8.79 -3.88
CA GLU A 145 -6.90 7.89 -3.25
C GLU A 145 -6.39 6.45 -3.21
N ILE A 146 -5.86 5.95 -4.33
CA ILE A 146 -5.24 4.64 -4.45
C ILE A 146 -4.05 4.50 -3.48
N SER A 147 -3.16 5.49 -3.47
CA SER A 147 -2.02 5.51 -2.55
C SER A 147 -2.47 5.44 -1.09
N ASN A 148 -3.49 6.21 -0.73
CA ASN A 148 -4.05 6.20 0.62
C ASN A 148 -4.64 4.83 0.98
N CYS A 149 -5.45 4.25 0.09
CA CYS A 149 -6.04 2.92 0.30
C CYS A 149 -4.96 1.85 0.53
N ILE A 150 -3.91 1.84 -0.29
CA ILE A 150 -2.79 0.91 -0.14
C ILE A 150 -2.08 1.09 1.22
N ASN A 151 -2.00 2.34 1.72
CA ASN A 151 -1.35 2.66 2.98
C ASN A 151 -2.23 2.46 4.23
N ASP A 152 -3.53 2.24 4.06
CA ASP A 152 -4.46 1.87 5.13
C ASP A 152 -4.53 0.35 5.35
N LEU A 153 -3.88 -0.45 4.49
CA LEU A 153 -3.74 -1.89 4.71
C LEU A 153 -2.79 -2.16 5.90
N PRO A 154 -3.21 -2.92 6.91
CA PRO A 154 -2.37 -3.21 8.06
C PRO A 154 -1.21 -4.13 7.65
N ILE A 155 -0.03 -3.80 8.15
CA ILE A 155 1.22 -4.53 7.89
C ILE A 155 1.71 -5.33 9.10
N SER A 156 1.25 -4.96 10.31
CA SER A 156 1.60 -5.66 11.56
C SER A 156 0.66 -5.26 12.71
N LEU A 157 0.82 -5.89 13.86
CA LEU A 157 0.23 -5.49 15.14
C LEU A 157 1.19 -4.57 15.91
N GLY A 158 0.61 -3.52 16.50
CA GLY A 158 1.27 -2.64 17.46
C GLY A 158 1.36 -3.29 18.82
N ASN A 159 0.23 -3.44 19.49
CA ASN A 159 0.13 -4.17 20.75
C ASN A 159 -0.77 -5.39 20.59
N TYR A 160 -0.29 -6.53 21.06
CA TYR A 160 -1.13 -7.71 21.21
C TYR A 160 -1.99 -7.55 22.45
N VAL A 161 -3.31 -7.45 22.25
CA VAL A 161 -4.29 -7.50 23.34
C VAL A 161 -5.31 -8.57 22.99
N SER A 162 -5.69 -9.38 23.98
CA SER A 162 -6.69 -10.45 23.81
C SER A 162 -8.08 -9.93 23.43
N ASP A 163 -8.33 -8.64 23.63
CA ASP A 163 -9.57 -7.96 23.30
C ASP A 163 -9.44 -7.23 21.95
N PHE A 164 -10.41 -7.47 21.07
CA PHE A 164 -10.45 -6.89 19.71
C PHE A 164 -10.56 -5.37 19.70
N GLU A 165 -11.20 -4.78 20.71
CA GLU A 165 -11.41 -3.33 20.78
C GLU A 165 -10.11 -2.56 21.06
N SER A 166 -9.20 -3.19 21.78
CA SER A 166 -7.89 -2.66 22.13
C SER A 166 -6.78 -3.14 21.19
N MET A 167 -7.10 -3.96 20.19
CA MET A 167 -6.15 -4.44 19.21
C MET A 167 -5.69 -3.29 18.31
N ASP A 168 -4.41 -3.00 18.37
CA ASP A 168 -3.84 -1.85 17.72
C ASP A 168 -3.08 -2.27 16.45
N LEU A 169 -3.57 -1.87 15.28
CA LEU A 169 -2.97 -2.21 13.99
C LEU A 169 -1.95 -1.16 13.57
N ILE A 170 -0.81 -1.62 13.03
CA ILE A 170 0.18 -0.76 12.39
C ILE A 170 -0.09 -0.76 10.88
N THR A 171 -0.41 0.42 10.35
CA THR A 171 -0.55 0.68 8.91
C THR A 171 0.60 1.58 8.43
N PRO A 172 0.97 1.55 7.13
CA PRO A 172 1.90 2.52 6.57
C PRO A 172 1.47 3.98 6.79
N ASN A 173 0.16 4.26 6.76
CA ASN A 173 -0.35 5.59 7.09
C ASN A 173 -0.14 5.96 8.55
N ARG A 174 -0.24 5.01 9.50
CA ARG A 174 0.13 5.26 10.89
C ARG A 174 1.58 5.67 11.06
N LEU A 175 2.48 4.97 10.39
CA LEU A 175 3.91 5.31 10.42
C LEU A 175 4.19 6.67 9.76
N LYS A 176 3.45 7.02 8.71
CA LYS A 176 3.59 8.30 7.99
C LYS A 176 2.98 9.48 8.75
N LEU A 177 1.79 9.32 9.32
CA LEU A 177 0.99 10.39 9.92
C LEU A 177 1.14 10.48 11.44
N GLY A 178 1.79 9.49 12.08
CA GLY A 178 1.86 9.35 13.53
C GLY A 178 0.56 8.86 14.19
N ARG A 179 -0.50 8.62 13.40
CA ARG A 179 -1.79 8.10 13.86
C ARG A 179 -2.44 7.24 12.79
N ASN A 180 -3.25 6.25 13.20
CA ASN A 180 -4.10 5.55 12.25
C ASN A 180 -5.04 6.54 11.57
N ASN A 181 -5.34 6.30 10.30
CA ASN A 181 -6.35 7.09 9.61
C ASN A 181 -7.69 6.83 10.32
N GLU A 182 -8.27 7.86 10.94
CA GLU A 182 -9.60 7.77 11.54
C GLU A 182 -10.70 7.54 10.48
N ARG A 183 -10.35 7.71 9.19
CA ARG A 183 -11.23 7.36 8.07
C ARG A 183 -11.12 5.87 7.76
N SER A 184 -12.28 5.25 7.75
CA SER A 184 -12.52 3.82 7.58
C SER A 184 -11.73 3.20 6.41
N PRO A 185 -11.25 1.94 6.53
CA PRO A 185 -10.66 1.16 5.43
C PRO A 185 -11.64 0.80 4.29
N VAL A 186 -12.74 1.56 4.17
CA VAL A 186 -13.89 1.32 3.30
C VAL A 186 -13.82 2.15 2.01
N GLY A 187 -12.79 2.98 1.83
CA GLY A 187 -12.50 3.67 0.56
C GLY A 187 -12.70 5.20 0.62
N PRO A 188 -12.84 5.87 -0.54
CA PRO A 188 -12.93 7.33 -0.62
C PRO A 188 -14.20 7.84 0.05
N PHE A 189 -14.22 9.13 0.36
CA PHE A 189 -15.41 9.78 0.89
C PHE A 189 -16.52 9.76 -0.17
N GLU A 190 -17.73 9.44 0.25
CA GLU A 190 -18.92 9.49 -0.62
C GLU A 190 -19.61 10.82 -0.42
N LEU A 191 -19.75 11.61 -1.49
CA LEU A 191 -20.56 12.81 -1.48
C LEU A 191 -22.01 12.42 -1.74
N SER A 192 -22.85 12.52 -0.72
CA SER A 192 -24.30 12.32 -0.86
C SER A 192 -24.88 13.40 -1.78
N ASN A 193 -25.71 12.99 -2.74
CA ASN A 193 -26.43 13.86 -3.67
C ASN A 193 -25.57 14.72 -4.61
N ASP A 194 -24.31 14.36 -4.86
CA ASP A 194 -23.48 15.09 -5.82
C ASP A 194 -23.80 14.72 -7.28
N SER A 195 -24.11 15.73 -8.08
CA SER A 195 -24.36 15.60 -9.53
C SER A 195 -23.09 15.82 -10.38
N SER A 196 -21.95 16.09 -9.75
CA SER A 196 -20.67 16.31 -10.43
C SER A 196 -20.20 15.05 -11.15
N ARG A 197 -20.27 15.08 -12.48
CA ARG A 197 -19.75 14.01 -13.35
C ARG A 197 -18.27 13.69 -13.09
N ILE A 198 -17.46 14.69 -12.70
CA ILE A 198 -16.03 14.51 -12.44
C ILE A 198 -15.83 13.60 -11.22
N ILE A 199 -16.55 13.89 -10.13
CA ILE A 199 -16.46 13.14 -8.88
C ILE A 199 -16.98 11.73 -9.09
N GLN A 200 -18.14 11.57 -9.74
CA GLN A 200 -18.69 10.26 -10.08
C GLN A 200 -17.73 9.43 -10.94
N THR A 201 -17.07 10.04 -11.94
CA THR A 201 -16.10 9.34 -12.79
C THR A 201 -14.89 8.88 -11.98
N ASN A 202 -14.35 9.74 -11.10
CA ASN A 202 -13.23 9.37 -10.23
C ASN A 202 -13.61 8.20 -9.30
N SER A 203 -14.77 8.28 -8.66
CA SER A 203 -15.27 7.21 -7.78
C SER A 203 -15.46 5.89 -8.53
N LEU A 204 -16.03 5.90 -9.74
CA LEU A 204 -16.19 4.69 -10.55
C LEU A 204 -14.86 4.03 -10.90
N ILE A 205 -13.86 4.82 -11.28
CA ILE A 205 -12.52 4.31 -11.59
C ILE A 205 -11.85 3.77 -10.34
N TYR A 206 -11.94 4.49 -9.23
CA TYR A 206 -11.45 4.00 -7.95
C TYR A 206 -12.10 2.67 -7.57
N GLN A 207 -13.43 2.53 -7.66
CA GLN A 207 -14.13 1.28 -7.32
C GLN A 207 -13.69 0.13 -8.24
N SER A 208 -13.61 0.37 -9.55
CA SER A 208 -13.11 -0.64 -10.51
C SER A 208 -11.68 -1.07 -10.22
N TRP A 209 -10.83 -0.13 -9.81
CA TRP A 209 -9.49 -0.43 -9.31
C TRP A 209 -9.54 -1.23 -8.01
N PHE A 210 -10.33 -0.79 -7.04
CA PHE A 210 -10.42 -1.36 -5.71
C PHE A 210 -10.89 -2.82 -5.75
N ASP A 211 -11.96 -3.12 -6.49
CA ASP A 211 -12.47 -4.50 -6.63
C ASP A 211 -11.42 -5.42 -7.25
N SER A 212 -10.74 -4.96 -8.30
CA SER A 212 -9.66 -5.71 -8.96
C SER A 212 -8.46 -5.91 -8.03
N TRP A 213 -8.07 -4.86 -7.29
CA TRP A 213 -6.97 -4.83 -6.34
C TRP A 213 -7.17 -5.82 -5.20
N LEU A 214 -8.35 -5.77 -4.59
CA LEU A 214 -8.76 -6.57 -3.45
C LEU A 214 -8.78 -8.06 -3.81
N ILE A 215 -9.34 -8.42 -4.96
CA ILE A 215 -9.43 -9.85 -5.36
C ILE A 215 -8.07 -10.39 -5.83
N ASN A 216 -7.36 -9.63 -6.66
CA ASN A 216 -6.25 -10.20 -7.44
C ASN A 216 -4.86 -9.89 -6.88
N HIS A 217 -4.72 -8.82 -6.10
CA HIS A 217 -3.41 -8.24 -5.80
C HIS A 217 -3.09 -8.24 -4.31
N VAL A 218 -4.01 -7.84 -3.43
CA VAL A 218 -3.72 -7.79 -1.98
C VAL A 218 -3.27 -9.14 -1.39
N PRO A 219 -3.86 -10.30 -1.73
CA PRO A 219 -3.37 -11.60 -1.24
C PRO A 219 -1.91 -11.91 -1.64
N LYS A 220 -1.40 -11.27 -2.70
CA LYS A 220 -0.03 -11.44 -3.18
C LYS A 220 0.97 -10.47 -2.55
N LEU A 221 0.48 -9.43 -1.87
CA LEU A 221 1.29 -8.35 -1.33
C LEU A 221 1.63 -8.54 0.14
N ILE A 222 0.71 -9.14 0.89
CA ILE A 222 0.94 -9.44 2.29
C ILE A 222 1.69 -10.77 2.38
N ASN A 223 2.78 -10.76 3.14
CA ASN A 223 3.78 -11.80 3.17
C ASN A 223 3.16 -13.16 3.56
N GLN A 224 3.31 -14.18 2.71
CA GLN A 224 3.22 -15.57 3.15
C GLN A 224 4.66 -16.06 3.32
N PRO A 225 5.14 -16.29 4.56
CA PRO A 225 6.53 -16.67 4.77
C PRO A 225 6.80 -18.01 4.07
N LYS A 226 7.75 -18.02 3.14
CA LYS A 226 8.16 -19.22 2.38
C LYS A 226 8.73 -20.35 3.27
N TRP A 227 9.11 -20.03 4.51
CA TRP A 227 9.80 -20.96 5.43
C TRP A 227 8.84 -21.75 6.32
N PHE A 228 7.55 -21.46 6.27
CA PHE A 228 6.53 -22.30 6.89
C PHE A 228 6.18 -23.46 5.94
N LYS A 229 6.70 -24.65 6.28
CA LYS A 229 6.43 -25.88 5.55
C LYS A 229 4.94 -26.25 5.74
N SER A 230 4.13 -25.95 4.73
CA SER A 230 2.80 -26.53 4.46
C SER A 230 1.70 -26.34 5.49
N ASP A 231 0.60 -25.66 5.14
CA ASP A 231 -0.80 -25.85 5.59
C ASP A 231 -1.08 -26.18 7.10
N THR A 232 -0.15 -25.94 8.04
CA THR A 232 -0.22 -26.41 9.45
C THR A 232 0.14 -25.34 10.49
N ASP A 233 0.46 -24.11 10.07
CA ASP A 233 1.04 -23.10 10.96
C ASP A 233 0.04 -22.05 11.50
N ILE A 234 -1.22 -22.10 11.11
CA ILE A 234 -2.24 -21.20 11.67
C ILE A 234 -2.67 -21.71 13.05
N ARG A 235 -2.63 -20.83 14.05
CA ARG A 235 -2.91 -21.16 15.45
C ARG A 235 -4.03 -20.28 16.00
N ILE A 236 -4.67 -20.77 17.05
CA ILE A 236 -5.59 -19.96 17.86
C ILE A 236 -4.81 -18.76 18.40
N GLY A 237 -5.37 -17.56 18.23
CA GLY A 237 -4.73 -16.29 18.59
C GLY A 237 -4.05 -15.56 17.41
N ASP A 238 -3.84 -16.22 16.26
CA ASP A 238 -3.26 -15.53 15.10
C ASP A 238 -4.22 -14.44 14.58
N VAL A 239 -3.66 -13.29 14.23
CA VAL A 239 -4.43 -12.17 13.65
C VAL A 239 -4.34 -12.23 12.14
N VAL A 240 -5.52 -12.28 11.50
CA VAL A 240 -5.67 -12.53 10.08
C VAL A 240 -6.53 -11.45 9.41
N LEU A 241 -6.18 -11.11 8.16
CA LEU A 241 -7.07 -10.43 7.22
C LEU A 241 -7.79 -11.44 6.36
N PHE A 242 -9.05 -11.14 6.06
CA PHE A 242 -9.83 -11.91 5.13
C PHE A 242 -10.77 -11.02 4.33
N LEU A 243 -11.15 -11.53 3.17
CA LEU A 243 -12.13 -10.88 2.32
C LEU A 243 -13.53 -11.09 2.90
N LYS A 244 -14.19 -10.00 3.29
CA LYS A 244 -15.59 -10.01 3.67
C LYS A 244 -16.42 -9.67 2.44
N ASN A 245 -17.05 -10.70 1.88
CA ASN A 245 -18.03 -10.52 0.82
C ASN A 245 -19.37 -10.16 1.46
N SER A 246 -19.80 -8.91 1.31
CA SER A 246 -21.15 -8.48 1.67
C SER A 246 -21.94 -8.22 0.39
N PRO A 247 -23.28 -8.31 0.42
CA PRO A 247 -24.11 -8.05 -0.76
C PRO A 247 -23.87 -6.67 -1.38
N LEU A 248 -23.36 -5.72 -0.59
CA LEU A 248 -23.22 -4.31 -0.96
C LEU A 248 -21.80 -3.93 -1.36
N LYS A 249 -20.77 -4.61 -0.82
CA LYS A 249 -19.37 -4.23 -1.01
C LYS A 249 -18.40 -5.33 -0.61
N LEU A 250 -17.33 -5.48 -1.36
CA LEU A 250 -16.16 -6.27 -0.98
C LEU A 250 -15.25 -5.41 -0.09
N THR A 251 -14.94 -5.87 1.12
CA THR A 251 -14.06 -5.15 2.06
C THR A 251 -13.12 -6.12 2.75
N TYR A 252 -11.94 -5.64 3.14
CA TYR A 252 -11.08 -6.39 4.05
C TYR A 252 -11.58 -6.24 5.48
N GLN A 253 -11.59 -7.36 6.18
CA GLN A 253 -11.87 -7.43 7.61
C GLN A 253 -10.69 -8.12 8.26
N TYR A 254 -10.21 -7.57 9.38
CA TYR A 254 -9.30 -8.27 10.25
C TYR A 254 -10.08 -9.03 11.33
N GLY A 255 -9.49 -10.12 11.80
CA GLY A 255 -10.03 -10.98 12.83
C GLY A 255 -8.92 -11.78 13.51
N MET A 256 -9.29 -12.52 14.55
CA MET A 256 -8.41 -13.41 15.29
C MET A 256 -8.93 -14.83 15.15
N VAL A 257 -8.03 -15.78 14.98
CA VAL A 257 -8.36 -17.20 14.92
C VAL A 257 -8.83 -17.65 16.31
N GLU A 258 -10.08 -18.07 16.39
CA GLU A 258 -10.71 -18.56 17.62
C GLU A 258 -10.61 -20.08 17.73
N ASP A 259 -10.72 -20.79 16.60
CA ASP A 259 -10.67 -22.25 16.56
C ASP A 259 -10.12 -22.76 15.22
N THR A 260 -9.55 -23.97 15.24
CA THR A 260 -8.95 -24.62 14.07
C THR A 260 -9.64 -25.95 13.78
N VAL A 261 -10.11 -26.14 12.55
CA VAL A 261 -10.75 -27.38 12.13
C VAL A 261 -9.72 -28.26 11.43
N MET A 262 -9.30 -29.33 12.10
CA MET A 262 -8.39 -30.34 11.54
C MET A 262 -9.13 -31.27 10.58
N SER A 263 -8.52 -31.51 9.42
CA SER A 263 -8.98 -32.52 8.46
C SER A 263 -8.44 -33.91 8.81
N LYS A 264 -8.95 -34.95 8.13
CA LYS A 264 -8.60 -36.36 8.38
C LYS A 264 -7.11 -36.68 8.17
N ASP A 265 -6.38 -35.85 7.45
CA ASP A 265 -4.94 -35.95 7.19
C ASP A 265 -4.09 -35.06 8.10
N ASN A 266 -4.64 -34.62 9.25
CA ASN A 266 -4.00 -33.75 10.24
C ASN A 266 -3.55 -32.38 9.70
N LYS A 267 -4.19 -31.88 8.63
CA LYS A 267 -3.95 -30.53 8.09
C LYS A 267 -5.08 -29.58 8.46
N ILE A 268 -4.72 -28.34 8.81
CA ILE A 268 -5.68 -27.28 9.11
C ILE A 268 -6.05 -26.61 7.78
N ARG A 269 -7.27 -26.85 7.31
CA ARG A 269 -7.78 -26.25 6.06
C ARG A 269 -8.82 -25.17 6.32
N GLN A 270 -9.48 -25.23 7.46
CA GLN A 270 -10.51 -24.28 7.86
C GLN A 270 -10.26 -23.82 9.27
N VAL A 271 -10.54 -22.55 9.51
CA VAL A 271 -10.47 -21.96 10.85
C VAL A 271 -11.69 -21.10 11.10
N LYS A 272 -12.10 -21.03 12.36
CA LYS A 272 -13.12 -20.12 12.84
C LYS A 272 -12.43 -18.82 13.23
N VAL A 273 -12.82 -17.73 12.57
CA VAL A 273 -12.27 -16.40 12.81
C VAL A 273 -13.31 -15.57 13.53
N CYS A 274 -12.93 -15.01 14.67
CA CYS A 274 -13.69 -14.00 15.38
C CYS A 274 -13.33 -12.61 14.83
N TYR A 275 -14.31 -11.72 14.67
CA TYR A 275 -14.12 -10.36 14.15
C TYR A 275 -15.25 -9.44 14.62
N ARG A 276 -15.04 -8.12 14.51
CA ARG A 276 -16.04 -7.10 14.87
C ARG A 276 -16.35 -6.19 13.68
N ASN A 277 -17.64 -5.93 13.44
CA ASN A 277 -18.05 -4.92 12.46
C ASN A 277 -17.87 -3.53 13.06
N HIS A 278 -17.50 -2.55 12.24
CA HIS A 278 -17.38 -1.16 12.70
C HIS A 278 -18.70 -0.60 13.26
N SER A 279 -19.84 -1.09 12.77
CA SER A 279 -21.18 -0.64 13.17
C SER A 279 -21.75 -1.36 14.39
N GLU A 280 -21.05 -2.33 14.97
CA GLU A 280 -21.58 -3.21 16.01
C GLU A 280 -20.59 -3.41 17.15
N ASN A 281 -21.09 -3.46 18.38
CA ASN A 281 -20.28 -3.78 19.58
C ASN A 281 -20.26 -5.27 19.91
N CYS A 282 -20.72 -6.15 19.01
CA CYS A 282 -20.70 -7.59 19.23
C CYS A 282 -19.66 -8.29 18.35
N ASN A 283 -19.04 -9.32 18.93
CA ASN A 283 -18.15 -10.19 18.19
C ASN A 283 -18.97 -11.11 17.30
N ARG A 284 -18.54 -11.25 16.05
CA ARG A 284 -19.08 -12.21 15.08
C ARG A 284 -18.03 -13.25 14.78
N THR A 285 -18.49 -14.43 14.38
CA THR A 285 -17.60 -15.51 13.97
C THR A 285 -17.91 -15.95 12.56
N THR A 286 -16.88 -16.33 11.80
CA THR A 286 -17.06 -16.90 10.48
C THR A 286 -16.02 -17.98 10.22
N VAL A 287 -16.39 -19.00 9.45
CA VAL A 287 -15.46 -20.07 9.04
C VAL A 287 -14.85 -19.68 7.70
N ARG A 288 -13.52 -19.77 7.60
CA ARG A 288 -12.77 -19.45 6.38
C ARG A 288 -11.77 -20.54 6.07
N HIS A 289 -11.52 -20.72 4.77
CA HIS A 289 -10.44 -21.59 4.33
C HIS A 289 -9.09 -20.88 4.57
N VAL A 290 -8.08 -21.59 5.06
CA VAL A 290 -6.77 -20.99 5.41
C VAL A 290 -6.13 -20.26 4.22
N ARG A 291 -6.35 -20.76 3.00
CA ARG A 291 -5.88 -20.12 1.75
C ARG A 291 -6.54 -18.77 1.42
N GLU A 292 -7.69 -18.47 2.01
CA GLU A 292 -8.39 -17.19 1.87
C GLU A 292 -7.98 -16.19 2.96
N LEU A 293 -7.15 -16.63 3.91
CA LEU A 293 -6.64 -15.83 5.00
C LEU A 293 -5.24 -15.33 4.69
N ILE A 294 -4.98 -14.15 5.23
CA ILE A 294 -3.67 -13.52 5.21
C ILE A 294 -3.29 -13.29 6.66
N VAL A 295 -2.24 -13.94 7.15
CA VAL A 295 -1.77 -13.73 8.52
C VAL A 295 -1.02 -12.40 8.59
N ILE A 296 -1.50 -11.49 9.45
CA ILE A 296 -0.83 -10.21 9.75
C ILE A 296 0.20 -10.41 10.85
N HIS A 297 -0.12 -11.25 11.83
CA HIS A 297 0.71 -11.50 12.98
C HIS A 297 0.43 -12.90 13.54
N TYR A 298 1.50 -13.66 13.74
CA TYR A 298 1.44 -14.95 14.41
C TYR A 298 1.49 -14.75 15.92
N VAL A 299 0.70 -15.51 16.68
CA VAL A 299 0.63 -15.41 18.15
C VAL A 299 1.99 -15.61 18.86
N ASN A 300 2.93 -16.31 18.22
CA ASN A 300 4.26 -16.55 18.76
C ASN A 300 5.29 -15.48 18.36
N GLU A 301 4.96 -14.58 17.43
CA GLU A 301 5.84 -13.48 17.07
C GLU A 301 5.69 -12.37 18.10
N LYS A 302 6.80 -11.80 18.56
CA LYS A 302 6.75 -10.58 19.37
C LYS A 302 6.14 -9.45 18.55
N SER A 303 5.29 -8.64 19.17
CA SER A 303 4.77 -7.44 18.51
C SER A 303 5.90 -6.46 18.16
N ILE A 304 5.68 -5.56 17.20
CA ILE A 304 6.71 -4.57 16.85
C ILE A 304 7.10 -3.72 18.06
N ILE A 305 6.15 -3.42 18.95
CA ILE A 305 6.41 -2.60 20.14
C ILE A 305 7.26 -3.37 21.15
N GLU A 306 6.99 -4.65 21.38
CA GLU A 306 7.83 -5.49 22.23
C GLU A 306 9.26 -5.59 21.70
N GLN A 307 9.42 -5.75 20.38
CA GLN A 307 10.74 -5.77 19.75
C GLN A 307 11.48 -4.45 19.95
N LEU A 308 10.79 -3.31 19.82
CA LEU A 308 11.39 -1.99 20.03
C LEU A 308 11.78 -1.76 21.49
N ASN A 309 10.97 -2.21 22.45
CA ASN A 309 11.28 -2.13 23.87
C ASN A 309 12.51 -2.98 24.23
N ASP A 310 12.59 -4.22 23.73
CA ASP A 310 13.76 -5.08 23.94
C ASP A 310 15.05 -4.45 23.40
N MET A 311 14.97 -3.73 22.27
CA MET A 311 16.12 -3.01 21.69
C MET A 311 16.51 -1.77 22.51
N ALA A 312 15.51 -1.06 23.06
CA ALA A 312 15.74 0.09 23.90
C ALA A 312 16.38 -0.30 25.25
N ASP A 313 15.99 -1.43 25.84
CA ASP A 313 16.57 -1.95 27.09
C ASP A 313 18.01 -2.47 26.93
N GLN A 314 18.48 -2.65 25.68
CA GLN A 314 19.84 -3.06 25.35
C GLN A 314 20.80 -1.90 25.03
N CYS A 315 20.30 -0.66 24.99
CA CYS A 315 21.08 0.56 24.70
C CYS A 315 21.35 1.37 25.97
#